data_AF-A0A496WTZ5-F1
#
_entry.id   AF-A0A496WTZ5-F1
#
_cell.length_a   1.000
_cell.length_b   1.000
_cell.length_c   1.000
_cell.angle_alpha   90.00
_cell.angle_beta   90.00
_cell.angle_gamma   90.00
#
_symmetry.space_group_name_H-M   'P 1'
#
loop_
_entity.id
_entity.type
_entity.pdbx_description
1 polymer ?
#
loop_
_entity_poly.entity_id
_entity_poly.type
_entity_poly.pdbx_seq_one_letter_code
_entity_poly.pdbx_strand_id
1 'polypeptide(L)'
;MPIINRITRLFRADLHAVLDTIEEPVQVLRQSVREMSEAIDHEQQRLVILQQQKSEQQRRATETEGSLQRLARELDVCFAAEQEDLARGLIRRRLETESLLAVLNSRVESSDGRIAALTDHLHKNRDHLAAIEQKLALFVASDSLAEQEDIAGGNGGFTPYDPTIQIPDEDVEVALLAEKQRRARS
;
A
#
# COMPACT_ATOMS: atom_id res chain seq x y z
N MET A 1 -3.69 11.02 -3.68
CA MET A 1 -4.71 10.99 -4.75
C MET A 1 -6.11 11.00 -4.14
N PRO A 2 -6.99 11.94 -4.50
CA PRO A 2 -8.26 12.23 -3.81
C PRO A 2 -9.34 11.14 -3.90
N ILE A 3 -9.22 10.19 -4.83
CA ILE A 3 -10.15 9.04 -4.97
C ILE A 3 -9.90 8.00 -3.87
N ILE A 4 -8.63 7.78 -3.48
CA ILE A 4 -8.21 6.80 -2.47
C ILE A 4 -8.87 7.11 -1.11
N ASN A 5 -8.86 8.38 -0.68
CA ASN A 5 -9.48 8.83 0.58
C ASN A 5 -11.02 8.80 0.56
N ARG A 6 -11.64 8.87 -0.63
CA ARG A 6 -13.10 8.72 -0.77
C ARG A 6 -13.51 7.28 -0.50
N ILE A 7 -12.72 6.31 -0.96
CA ILE A 7 -13.00 4.87 -0.82
C ILE A 7 -12.74 4.40 0.62
N THR A 8 -11.68 4.86 1.30
CA THR A 8 -11.46 4.54 2.72
C THR A 8 -12.58 5.09 3.62
N ARG A 9 -13.24 6.18 3.20
CA ARG A 9 -14.46 6.70 3.84
C ARG A 9 -15.69 5.84 3.53
N LEU A 10 -15.86 5.41 2.28
CA LEU A 10 -16.92 4.47 1.86
C LEU A 10 -16.83 3.13 2.59
N PHE A 11 -15.64 2.64 2.91
CA PHE A 11 -15.47 1.40 3.69
C PHE A 11 -15.66 1.58 5.20
N ARG A 12 -15.61 2.82 5.73
CA ARG A 12 -15.65 3.10 7.18
C ARG A 12 -17.02 3.57 7.67
N ALA A 13 -17.86 4.08 6.78
CA ALA A 13 -19.26 4.38 7.04
C ALA A 13 -20.08 3.36 6.25
N ASP A 14 -20.93 2.59 6.91
CA ASP A 14 -21.72 1.47 6.38
C ASP A 14 -22.05 1.56 4.88
N LEU A 15 -21.46 0.62 4.13
CA LEU A 15 -21.60 0.45 2.69
C LEU A 15 -23.07 0.34 2.25
N HIS A 16 -23.96 -0.22 3.09
CA HIS A 16 -25.39 -0.35 2.78
C HIS A 16 -26.08 0.99 2.49
N ALA A 17 -25.72 2.07 3.19
CA ALA A 17 -26.39 3.37 3.02
C ALA A 17 -25.89 4.18 1.82
N VAL A 18 -24.73 3.82 1.24
CA VAL A 18 -24.15 4.49 0.06
C VAL A 18 -24.25 3.61 -1.21
N LEU A 19 -24.50 2.30 -1.03
CA LEU A 19 -24.77 1.34 -2.11
C LEU A 19 -26.05 1.68 -2.90
N ASP A 20 -27.08 2.23 -2.25
CA ASP A 20 -28.33 2.65 -2.93
C ASP A 20 -28.14 3.79 -3.94
N THR A 21 -27.00 4.49 -3.93
CA THR A 21 -26.75 5.66 -4.80
C THR A 21 -25.75 5.37 -5.93
N ILE A 22 -25.11 4.20 -5.96
CA ILE A 22 -24.10 3.84 -6.97
C ILE A 22 -24.65 2.70 -7.81
N GLU A 23 -24.97 2.99 -9.07
CA GLU A 23 -25.64 2.08 -10.01
C GLU A 23 -24.78 0.83 -10.36
N GLU A 24 -23.44 0.87 -10.17
CA GLU A 24 -22.53 -0.28 -10.41
C GLU A 24 -21.28 -0.30 -9.46
N PRO A 25 -21.43 -0.72 -8.19
CA PRO A 25 -20.36 -0.64 -7.17
C PRO A 25 -19.20 -1.61 -7.42
N VAL A 26 -19.48 -2.78 -8.00
CA VAL A 26 -18.49 -3.84 -8.26
C VAL A 26 -17.47 -3.41 -9.33
N GLN A 27 -17.90 -2.69 -10.36
CA GLN A 27 -17.03 -2.25 -11.45
C GLN A 27 -15.99 -1.22 -10.99
N VAL A 28 -16.42 -0.24 -10.19
CA VAL A 28 -15.53 0.79 -9.61
C VAL A 28 -14.47 0.14 -8.72
N LEU A 29 -14.86 -0.88 -7.95
CA LEU A 29 -13.94 -1.56 -7.04
C LEU A 29 -12.93 -2.44 -7.78
N ARG A 30 -13.35 -3.15 -8.85
CA ARG A 30 -12.43 -3.88 -9.75
C ARG A 30 -11.43 -2.94 -10.43
N GLN A 31 -11.89 -1.80 -10.93
CA GLN A 31 -11.02 -0.78 -11.52
C GLN A 31 -10.02 -0.24 -10.50
N SER A 32 -10.45 -0.01 -9.26
CA SER A 32 -9.58 0.46 -8.18
C SER A 32 -8.51 -0.56 -7.78
N VAL A 33 -8.85 -1.86 -7.74
CA VAL A 33 -7.86 -2.93 -7.50
C VAL A 33 -6.82 -2.96 -8.61
N ARG A 34 -7.26 -2.82 -9.87
CA ARG A 34 -6.34 -2.75 -11.01
C ARG A 34 -5.39 -1.56 -10.92
N GLU A 35 -5.91 -0.37 -10.63
CA GLU A 35 -5.08 0.83 -10.46
C GLU A 35 -4.08 0.70 -9.30
N MET A 36 -4.49 0.06 -8.19
CA MET A 36 -3.58 -0.24 -7.07
C MET A 36 -2.50 -1.25 -7.45
N SER A 37 -2.84 -2.29 -8.21
CA SER A 37 -1.85 -3.26 -8.72
C SER A 37 -0.82 -2.57 -9.61
N GLU A 38 -1.27 -1.75 -10.56
CA GLU A 38 -0.38 -1.01 -11.46
C GLU A 38 0.53 -0.04 -10.69
N ALA A 39 -0.01 0.64 -9.66
CA ALA A 39 0.79 1.50 -8.78
C ALA A 39 1.86 0.72 -7.99
N ILE A 40 1.51 -0.46 -7.46
CA ILE A 40 2.44 -1.36 -6.76
C ILE A 40 3.56 -1.81 -7.70
N ASP A 41 3.24 -2.16 -8.95
CA ASP A 41 4.25 -2.57 -9.93
C ASP A 41 5.23 -1.45 -10.27
N HIS A 42 4.73 -0.22 -10.41
CA HIS A 42 5.59 0.96 -10.61
C HIS A 42 6.48 1.25 -9.39
N GLU A 43 5.94 1.14 -8.17
CA GLU A 43 6.73 1.29 -6.94
C GLU A 43 7.79 0.18 -6.82
N GLN A 44 7.46 -1.05 -7.21
CA GLN A 44 8.39 -2.19 -7.25
C GLN A 44 9.55 -1.93 -8.22
N GLN A 45 9.26 -1.45 -9.43
CA GLN A 45 10.30 -1.09 -10.41
C GLN A 45 11.22 0.02 -9.88
N ARG A 46 10.63 1.03 -9.23
CA ARG A 46 11.39 2.12 -8.61
C ARG A 46 12.30 1.61 -7.49
N LEU A 47 11.85 0.64 -6.70
CA LEU A 47 12.63 -0.01 -5.66
C LEU A 47 13.85 -0.72 -6.26
N VAL A 48 13.68 -1.46 -7.36
CA VAL A 48 14.78 -2.14 -8.06
C VAL A 48 15.84 -1.14 -8.54
N ILE A 49 15.42 -0.02 -9.14
CA ILE A 49 16.34 1.04 -9.59
C ILE A 49 17.12 1.64 -8.40
N LEU A 50 16.44 1.90 -7.28
CA LEU A 50 17.09 2.43 -6.07
C LEU A 50 18.11 1.44 -5.49
N GLN A 51 17.79 0.14 -5.48
CA GLN A 51 18.71 -0.91 -5.04
C GLN A 51 19.95 -1.00 -5.94
N GLN A 52 19.79 -0.88 -7.26
CA GLN A 52 20.92 -0.85 -8.19
C GLN A 52 21.81 0.37 -7.93
N GLN A 53 21.23 1.56 -7.77
CA GLN A 53 21.98 2.79 -7.45
C GLN A 53 22.75 2.66 -6.13
N LYS A 54 22.12 2.09 -5.09
CA LYS A 54 22.80 1.79 -3.82
C LYS A 54 23.99 0.85 -4.05
N SER A 55 23.81 -0.22 -4.82
CA SER A 55 24.87 -1.20 -5.07
C SER A 55 26.08 -0.57 -5.77
N GLU A 56 25.85 0.36 -6.69
CA GLU A 56 26.91 1.12 -7.36
C GLU A 56 27.66 2.03 -6.38
N GLN A 57 26.94 2.75 -5.53
CA GLN A 57 27.54 3.60 -4.49
C GLN A 57 28.38 2.78 -3.51
N GLN A 58 27.89 1.60 -3.13
CA GLN A 58 28.59 0.69 -2.24
C GLN A 58 29.85 0.14 -2.90
N ARG A 59 29.82 -0.20 -4.19
CA ARG A 59 31.02 -0.58 -4.95
C ARG A 59 32.06 0.53 -4.92
N ARG A 60 31.66 1.77 -5.18
CA ARG A 60 32.56 2.94 -5.13
C ARG A 60 33.15 3.17 -3.75
N ALA A 61 32.39 2.93 -2.69
CA ALA A 61 32.90 2.98 -1.31
C ALA A 61 33.99 1.93 -1.09
N THR A 62 33.76 0.68 -1.50
CA THR A 62 34.77 -0.39 -1.38
C THR A 62 36.04 -0.14 -2.20
N GLU A 63 35.92 0.44 -3.41
CA GLU A 63 37.07 0.86 -4.23
C GLU A 63 37.89 1.98 -3.55
N THR A 64 37.19 2.89 -2.86
CA THR A 64 37.80 3.98 -2.09
C THR A 64 38.53 3.46 -0.85
N GLU A 65 37.95 2.49 -0.14
CA GLU A 65 38.60 1.78 0.97
C GLU A 65 39.86 1.05 0.53
N GLY A 66 39.82 0.34 -0.61
CA GLY A 66 41.02 -0.28 -1.19
C GLY A 66 42.11 0.73 -1.53
N SER A 67 41.72 1.95 -1.94
CA SER A 67 42.67 3.04 -2.19
C SER A 67 43.26 3.60 -0.90
N LEU A 68 42.47 3.71 0.18
CA LEU A 68 42.97 4.05 1.51
C LEU A 68 43.97 3.03 2.05
N GLN A 69 43.71 1.73 1.86
CA GLN A 69 44.64 0.68 2.27
C GLN A 69 45.98 0.77 1.51
N ARG A 70 45.96 1.15 0.23
CA ARG A 70 47.20 1.40 -0.54
C ARG A 70 47.96 2.60 0.01
N LEU A 71 47.27 3.72 0.25
CA LEU A 71 47.87 4.92 0.86
C LEU A 71 48.45 4.64 2.25
N ALA A 72 47.82 3.77 3.04
CA ALA A 72 48.34 3.36 4.35
C ALA A 72 49.68 2.61 4.21
N ARG A 73 49.79 1.66 3.27
CA ARG A 73 51.05 0.95 3.01
C ARG A 73 52.14 1.88 2.49
N GLU A 74 51.80 2.83 1.61
CA GLU A 74 52.73 3.85 1.12
C GLU A 74 53.24 4.75 2.25
N LEU A 75 52.36 5.11 3.20
CA LEU A 75 52.73 5.86 4.39
C LEU A 75 53.70 5.08 5.29
N ASP A 76 53.46 3.80 5.51
CA ASP A 76 54.36 2.94 6.30
C ASP A 76 55.79 2.93 5.71
N VAL A 77 55.89 2.87 4.38
CA VAL A 77 57.17 2.97 3.66
C VAL A 77 57.81 4.35 3.81
N CYS A 78 57.03 5.43 3.70
CA CYS A 78 57.54 6.79 3.86
C CYS A 78 58.07 7.05 5.27
N PHE A 79 57.40 6.53 6.29
CA PHE A 79 57.88 6.60 7.68
C PHE A 79 59.15 5.77 7.88
N ALA A 80 59.24 4.57 7.30
CA ALA A 80 60.45 3.76 7.36
C ALA A 80 61.65 4.42 6.64
N ALA A 81 61.39 5.26 5.64
CA ALA A 81 62.40 6.01 4.90
C ALA A 81 62.69 7.41 5.47
N GLU A 82 62.09 7.78 6.60
CA GLU A 82 62.22 9.11 7.26
C GLU A 82 61.88 10.31 6.35
N GLN A 83 61.06 10.11 5.31
CA GLN A 83 60.64 11.17 4.39
C GLN A 83 59.37 11.87 4.87
N GLU A 84 59.49 12.73 5.89
CA GLU A 84 58.35 13.42 6.50
C GLU A 84 57.56 14.32 5.55
N ASP A 85 58.22 15.02 4.62
CA ASP A 85 57.54 15.93 3.68
C ASP A 85 56.61 15.17 2.72
N LEU A 86 57.04 13.99 2.26
CA LEU A 86 56.22 13.10 1.43
C LEU A 86 55.08 12.48 2.25
N ALA A 87 55.36 12.07 3.48
CA ALA A 87 54.36 11.54 4.40
C ALA A 87 53.23 12.55 4.69
N ARG A 88 53.56 13.84 4.88
CA ARG A 88 52.55 14.90 5.07
C ARG A 88 51.60 15.03 3.88
N GLY A 89 52.11 14.94 2.65
CA GLY A 89 51.30 14.95 1.44
C GLY A 89 50.35 13.74 1.35
N LEU A 90 50.87 12.55 1.66
CA LEU A 90 50.07 11.32 1.68
C LEU A 90 49.02 11.32 2.79
N ILE A 91 49.33 11.85 3.99
CA ILE A 91 48.36 12.01 5.09
C ILE A 91 47.23 12.93 4.66
N ARG A 92 47.53 14.08 4.02
CA ARG A 92 46.49 14.98 3.51
C ARG A 92 45.55 14.25 2.55
N ARG A 93 46.12 13.54 1.57
CA ARG A 93 45.34 12.75 0.60
C ARG A 93 44.53 11.64 1.29
N ARG A 94 45.07 11.00 2.32
CA ARG A 94 44.37 10.00 3.12
C ARG A 94 43.14 10.60 3.81
N LEU A 95 43.31 11.73 4.50
CA LEU A 95 42.21 12.43 5.18
C LEU A 95 41.12 12.89 4.20
N GLU A 96 41.50 13.41 3.02
CA GLU A 96 40.55 13.74 1.96
C GLU A 96 39.76 12.51 1.48
N THR A 97 40.45 11.38 1.31
CA THR A 97 39.84 10.13 0.87
C THR A 97 38.96 9.49 1.96
N GLU A 98 39.35 9.58 3.23
CA GLU A 98 38.55 9.18 4.40
C GLU A 98 37.27 10.03 4.50
N SER A 99 37.37 11.34 4.30
CA SER A 99 36.21 12.24 4.27
C SER A 99 35.25 11.89 3.12
N LEU A 100 35.78 11.64 1.92
CA LEU A 100 34.99 11.17 0.78
C LEU A 100 34.27 9.85 1.10
N LEU A 101 34.98 8.89 1.71
CA LEU A 101 34.40 7.62 2.11
C LEU A 101 33.27 7.80 3.12
N ALA A 102 33.43 8.67 4.12
CA ALA A 102 32.39 8.99 5.09
C ALA A 102 31.13 9.57 4.42
N VAL A 103 31.31 10.44 3.42
CA VAL A 103 30.19 10.98 2.62
C VAL A 103 29.52 9.88 1.78
N LEU A 104 30.28 8.97 1.20
CA LEU A 104 29.70 7.84 0.46
C LEU A 104 28.91 6.89 1.38
N ASN A 105 29.46 6.57 2.55
CA ASN A 105 28.80 5.69 3.51
C ASN A 105 27.50 6.28 4.07
N SER A 106 27.48 7.58 4.39
CA SER A 106 26.24 8.26 4.81
C SER A 106 25.18 8.31 3.70
N ARG A 107 25.58 8.40 2.42
CA ARG A 107 24.65 8.30 1.28
C ARG A 107 24.08 6.89 1.11
N VAL A 108 24.90 5.86 1.31
CA VAL A 108 24.44 4.46 1.30
C VAL A 108 23.43 4.23 2.42
N GLU A 109 23.73 4.68 3.63
CA GLU A 109 22.83 4.56 4.79
C GLU A 109 21.49 5.28 4.58
N SER A 110 21.53 6.52 4.04
CA SER A 110 20.32 7.25 3.66
C SER A 110 19.50 6.51 2.59
N SER A 111 20.18 5.88 1.62
CA SER A 111 19.53 5.09 0.58
C SER A 111 18.90 3.81 1.16
N ASP A 112 19.55 3.20 2.14
CA ASP A 112 19.02 2.05 2.88
C ASP A 112 17.75 2.38 3.65
N GLY A 113 17.74 3.49 4.39
CA GLY A 113 16.54 3.97 5.08
C GLY A 113 15.38 4.20 4.11
N ARG A 114 15.65 4.75 2.93
CA ARG A 114 14.65 4.97 1.87
C ARG A 114 14.13 3.67 1.27
N ILE A 115 15.02 2.70 1.01
CA ILE A 115 14.65 1.38 0.49
C ILE A 115 13.78 0.64 1.52
N ALA A 116 14.18 0.66 2.79
CA ALA A 116 13.42 0.03 3.87
C ALA A 116 12.02 0.63 4.00
N ALA A 117 11.91 1.96 4.02
CA ALA A 117 10.63 2.66 4.09
C ALA A 117 9.73 2.36 2.89
N LEU A 118 10.29 2.34 1.66
CA LEU A 118 9.52 2.01 0.46
C LEU A 118 9.07 0.55 0.45
N THR A 119 9.91 -0.36 0.94
CA THR A 119 9.58 -1.79 1.04
C THR A 119 8.44 -2.02 2.03
N ASP A 120 8.48 -1.37 3.20
CA ASP A 120 7.42 -1.43 4.19
C ASP A 120 6.10 -0.85 3.65
N HIS A 121 6.17 0.28 2.93
CA HIS A 121 5.01 0.86 2.26
C HIS A 121 4.41 -0.09 1.22
N LEU A 122 5.26 -0.72 0.40
CA LEU A 122 4.84 -1.72 -0.58
C LEU A 122 4.17 -2.95 0.06
N HIS A 123 4.69 -3.43 1.19
CA HIS A 123 4.08 -4.53 1.93
C HIS A 123 2.68 -4.14 2.42
N LYS A 124 2.55 -2.97 3.06
CA LYS A 124 1.25 -2.44 3.51
C LYS A 124 0.26 -2.27 2.37
N ASN A 125 0.72 -1.77 1.21
CA ASN A 125 -0.12 -1.62 0.03
C ASN A 125 -0.61 -2.98 -0.50
N ARG A 126 0.26 -4.00 -0.52
CA ARG A 126 -0.12 -5.37 -0.89
C ARG A 126 -1.12 -5.98 0.06
N ASP A 127 -0.91 -5.84 1.36
CA ASP A 127 -1.84 -6.34 2.37
C ASP A 127 -3.21 -5.65 2.25
N HIS A 128 -3.22 -4.35 1.97
CA HIS A 128 -4.44 -3.59 1.74
C HIS A 128 -5.18 -4.07 0.48
N LEU A 129 -4.45 -4.29 -0.62
CA LEU A 129 -5.01 -4.83 -1.86
C LEU A 129 -5.63 -6.20 -1.62
N ALA A 130 -4.92 -7.12 -0.95
CA ALA A 130 -5.42 -8.46 -0.64
C ALA A 130 -6.70 -8.42 0.21
N ALA A 131 -6.77 -7.50 1.19
CA ALA A 131 -7.97 -7.31 2.00
C ALA A 131 -9.17 -6.79 1.17
N ILE A 132 -8.92 -5.92 0.19
CA ILE A 132 -9.96 -5.42 -0.73
C ILE A 132 -10.42 -6.54 -1.67
N GLU A 133 -9.50 -7.34 -2.21
CA GLU A 133 -9.82 -8.50 -3.06
C GLU A 133 -10.66 -9.55 -2.33
N GLN A 134 -10.32 -9.86 -1.07
CA GLN A 134 -11.12 -10.78 -0.24
C GLN A 134 -12.54 -10.26 -0.04
N LYS A 135 -12.69 -8.96 0.28
CA LYS A 135 -14.01 -8.33 0.42
C LYS A 135 -14.80 -8.39 -0.89
N LEU A 136 -14.16 -8.06 -2.01
CA LEU A 136 -14.75 -8.18 -3.35
C LEU A 136 -15.27 -9.59 -3.62
N ALA A 137 -14.47 -10.61 -3.31
CA ALA A 137 -14.85 -12.00 -3.52
C ALA A 137 -16.10 -12.37 -2.70
N LEU A 138 -16.18 -11.92 -1.43
CA LEU A 138 -17.36 -12.12 -0.59
C LEU A 138 -18.60 -11.42 -1.17
N PHE A 139 -18.45 -10.18 -1.64
CA PHE A 139 -19.56 -9.42 -2.24
C PHE A 139 -20.09 -10.09 -3.51
N VAL A 140 -19.20 -10.53 -4.41
CA VAL A 140 -19.61 -11.24 -5.64
C VAL A 140 -20.27 -12.59 -5.30
N ALA A 141 -19.77 -13.29 -4.27
CA ALA A 141 -20.38 -14.53 -3.80
C ALA A 141 -21.78 -14.31 -3.20
N SER A 142 -21.99 -13.23 -2.43
CA SER A 142 -23.32 -12.89 -1.89
C SER A 142 -24.31 -12.44 -2.97
N ASP A 143 -23.84 -11.70 -3.97
CA ASP A 143 -24.65 -11.22 -5.10
C ASP A 143 -25.14 -12.41 -5.96
N SER A 144 -24.24 -13.33 -6.29
CA SER A 144 -24.59 -14.55 -7.05
C SER A 144 -25.50 -15.54 -6.29
N LEU A 145 -25.52 -15.51 -4.95
CA LEU A 145 -26.47 -16.28 -4.14
C LEU A 145 -27.88 -15.66 -4.16
N ALA A 146 -27.99 -14.33 -4.17
CA ALA A 146 -29.27 -13.63 -4.32
C ALA A 146 -29.86 -13.87 -5.72
N GLU A 147 -29.04 -13.83 -6.77
CA GLU A 147 -29.47 -14.12 -8.15
C GLU A 147 -29.94 -15.59 -8.35
N GLN A 148 -29.43 -16.55 -7.57
CA GLN A 148 -29.85 -17.96 -7.66
C GLN A 148 -31.20 -18.24 -6.98
N GLU A 149 -31.56 -17.49 -5.94
CA GLU A 149 -32.91 -17.59 -5.33
C GLU A 149 -33.99 -17.09 -6.31
N ASP A 150 -33.69 -16.08 -7.14
CA ASP A 150 -34.61 -15.55 -8.15
C ASP A 150 -34.87 -16.51 -9.32
N ILE A 151 -33.92 -17.41 -9.65
CA ILE A 151 -34.07 -18.37 -10.76
C ILE A 151 -34.88 -19.62 -10.34
N ALA A 152 -34.93 -19.94 -9.05
CA ALA A 152 -35.70 -21.09 -8.54
C ALA A 152 -37.21 -20.81 -8.32
N GLY A 153 -37.63 -19.53 -8.35
CA GLY A 153 -39.03 -19.12 -8.18
C GLY A 153 -39.85 -18.93 -9.48
N GLY A 154 -39.24 -19.14 -10.64
CA GLY A 154 -39.80 -18.74 -11.94
C GLY A 154 -40.79 -19.72 -12.58
N ASN A 155 -41.86 -20.14 -11.90
CA ASN A 155 -43.06 -20.63 -12.59
C ASN A 155 -44.33 -20.55 -11.72
N GLY A 156 -45.24 -19.63 -12.03
CA GLY A 156 -46.62 -19.71 -11.54
C GLY A 156 -47.35 -18.38 -11.41
N GLY A 157 -48.14 -18.04 -12.44
CA GLY A 157 -49.48 -17.46 -12.35
C GLY A 157 -49.71 -16.20 -11.51
N PHE A 158 -50.26 -15.16 -12.14
CA PHE A 158 -50.94 -14.07 -11.44
C PHE A 158 -51.91 -14.62 -10.38
N THR A 159 -51.57 -14.44 -9.11
CA THR A 159 -52.48 -14.63 -7.97
C THR A 159 -52.68 -13.28 -7.27
N PRO A 160 -53.87 -12.97 -6.72
CA PRO A 160 -54.14 -11.69 -6.06
C PRO A 160 -53.39 -11.49 -4.73
N TYR A 161 -52.50 -12.41 -4.37
CA TYR A 161 -51.73 -12.41 -3.14
C TYR A 161 -50.26 -12.50 -3.52
N ASP A 162 -49.54 -11.39 -3.42
CA ASP A 162 -48.12 -11.31 -3.70
C ASP A 162 -47.34 -11.72 -2.42
N PRO A 163 -46.70 -12.90 -2.40
CA PRO A 163 -45.95 -13.36 -1.24
C PRO A 163 -44.58 -12.66 -1.10
N THR A 164 -44.19 -11.80 -2.05
CA THR A 164 -42.95 -11.01 -1.97
C THR A 164 -43.09 -9.78 -1.07
N ILE A 165 -44.32 -9.39 -0.71
CA ILE A 165 -44.58 -8.32 0.25
C ILE A 165 -44.44 -8.90 1.66
N GLN A 166 -43.19 -9.11 2.10
CA GLN A 166 -42.89 -9.37 3.50
C GLN A 166 -42.76 -8.04 4.22
N ILE A 167 -43.78 -7.69 4.99
CA ILE A 167 -43.71 -6.52 5.86
C ILE A 167 -42.80 -6.90 7.04
N PRO A 168 -41.66 -6.22 7.24
CA PRO A 168 -40.80 -6.50 8.38
C PRO A 168 -41.54 -6.20 9.70
N ASP A 169 -41.27 -7.00 10.73
CA ASP A 169 -41.95 -6.87 12.04
C ASP A 169 -41.83 -5.46 12.64
N GLU A 170 -40.75 -4.72 12.32
CA GLU A 170 -40.56 -3.33 12.73
C GLU A 170 -41.62 -2.39 12.15
N ASP A 171 -42.02 -2.56 10.88
CA ASP A 171 -43.09 -1.76 10.26
C ASP A 171 -44.45 -2.07 10.87
N VAL A 172 -44.67 -3.31 11.30
CA VAL A 172 -45.87 -3.73 12.03
C VAL A 172 -45.94 -3.08 13.40
N GLU A 173 -44.82 -3.00 14.13
CA GLU A 173 -44.76 -2.34 15.44
C GLU A 173 -45.00 -0.82 15.33
N VAL A 174 -44.43 -0.17 14.31
CA VAL A 174 -44.66 1.26 14.05
C VAL A 174 -46.13 1.52 13.71
N ALA A 175 -46.73 0.68 12.86
CA ALA A 175 -48.15 0.78 12.53
C ALA A 175 -49.05 0.55 13.76
N LEU A 176 -48.71 -0.43 14.62
CA LEU A 176 -49.44 -0.72 15.85
C LEU A 176 -49.38 0.45 16.85
N LEU A 177 -48.21 1.08 17.00
CA LEU A 177 -48.03 2.26 17.85
C LEU A 177 -48.85 3.45 17.34
N ALA A 178 -48.83 3.70 16.03
CA ALA A 178 -49.63 4.75 15.41
C ALA A 178 -51.14 4.53 15.63
N GLU A 179 -51.60 3.29 15.52
CA GLU A 179 -53.01 2.94 15.68
C GLU A 179 -53.47 3.02 17.16
N LYS A 180 -52.62 2.62 18.11
CA LYS A 180 -52.87 2.80 19.55
C LYS A 180 -52.98 4.27 19.92
N GLN A 181 -52.10 5.13 19.37
CA GLN A 181 -52.16 6.58 19.61
C GLN A 181 -53.42 7.21 19.00
N ARG A 182 -53.83 6.74 17.82
CA ARG A 182 -55.05 7.22 17.15
C ARG A 182 -56.31 6.88 17.95
N ARG A 183 -56.37 5.70 18.56
CA ARG A 183 -57.48 5.28 19.43
C ARG A 183 -57.44 5.87 20.84
N ALA A 184 -56.28 6.27 21.35
CA ALA A 184 -56.15 6.96 22.63
C ALA A 184 -56.51 8.46 22.56
N ARG A 185 -56.58 9.02 21.33
CA ARG A 185 -57.01 10.41 21.07
C ARG A 185 -58.47 10.53 20.61
N SER A 186 -59.19 9.43 20.47
CA SER A 186 -60.65 9.38 20.29
C SER A 186 -61.34 9.02 21.60
#